data_AF-A0A6N6PVV2-F1
#
_entry.id   AF-A0A6N6PVV2-F1
#
_cell.length_a   1.000
_cell.length_b   1.000
_cell.length_c   1.000
_cell.angle_alpha   90.00
_cell.angle_beta   90.00
_cell.angle_gamma   90.00
#
_symmetry.space_group_name_H-M   'P 1'
#
loop_
_entity.id
_entity.type
_entity.pdbx_description
1 polymer ?
#
loop_
_entity_poly.entity_id
_entity_poly.type
_entity_poly.pdbx_seq_one_letter_code
_entity_poly.pdbx_strand_id
1 'polypeptide(L)'
;NPSAGIASQTSLRVIGYTHTLFIPTAVMESIVLPGAPAHLLPAPFTADELDHDDDDPLKEQGGLGTRVGPELLEFLTANRFFNGTATMVIDLERCTRCDDCVRACAGTHDNNPRFLRHGPSAGRVQVAQACMHCTDPVCMIGCPTGAIHREAAEGNVVINQSTCIGCSTCSNQCPYEAIRMVEARDGEGAFVTDNEMRPILKATKCDLCLEQPGGPACERACPHDALKRMNLTNLGELAEWLER
;
A
#
# COMPACT_ATOMS: atom_id res chain seq x y z
N ASN A 1 -16.78 4.60 -36.82
CA ASN A 1 -15.45 4.16 -36.37
C ASN A 1 -15.65 3.37 -35.08
N PRO A 2 -15.29 2.09 -35.03
CA PRO A 2 -15.56 1.21 -33.89
C PRO A 2 -14.52 1.45 -32.79
N SER A 3 -14.62 2.54 -32.04
CA SER A 3 -13.65 2.83 -30.97
C SER A 3 -14.01 4.10 -30.20
N ALA A 4 -14.88 3.99 -29.20
CA ALA A 4 -14.82 4.78 -27.96
C ALA A 4 -16.00 4.40 -27.07
N GLY A 5 -15.75 3.58 -26.04
CA GLY A 5 -16.71 3.21 -25.01
C GLY A 5 -16.94 4.36 -24.02
N ILE A 6 -18.12 4.36 -23.39
CA ILE A 6 -18.60 5.39 -22.46
C ILE A 6 -17.92 5.22 -21.09
N ALA A 7 -17.52 6.33 -20.47
CA ALA A 7 -16.84 6.38 -19.18
C ALA A 7 -17.79 6.05 -18.02
N SER A 8 -17.47 5.01 -17.25
CA SER A 8 -18.14 4.65 -16.00
C SER A 8 -17.44 5.33 -14.82
N GLN A 9 -18.16 6.22 -14.11
CA GLN A 9 -17.70 6.73 -12.81
C GLN A 9 -17.61 5.55 -11.82
N THR A 10 -16.39 5.15 -11.45
CA THR A 10 -16.12 4.10 -10.46
C THR A 10 -15.45 4.70 -9.22
N SER A 11 -16.26 5.29 -8.34
CA SER A 11 -15.86 5.48 -6.95
C SER A 11 -16.76 4.61 -6.07
N LEU A 12 -16.37 3.34 -5.90
CA LEU A 12 -17.01 2.41 -4.99
C LEU A 12 -16.14 2.31 -3.74
N ARG A 13 -16.46 3.09 -2.69
CA ARG A 13 -15.81 2.97 -1.38
C ARG A 13 -16.39 1.76 -0.66
N VAL A 14 -15.71 0.62 -0.76
CA VAL A 14 -16.10 -0.60 -0.06
C VAL A 14 -15.68 -0.52 1.40
N ILE A 15 -16.66 -0.55 2.30
CA ILE A 15 -16.47 -0.88 3.72
C ILE A 15 -16.59 -2.42 3.83
N GLY A 16 -15.46 -3.15 3.75
CA GLY A 16 -15.44 -4.62 3.96
C GLY A 16 -14.89 -5.47 2.80
N TYR A 17 -15.28 -6.75 2.75
CA TYR A 17 -14.86 -7.69 1.70
C TYR A 17 -15.85 -7.67 0.54
N THR A 18 -15.42 -7.21 -0.64
CA THR A 18 -16.21 -7.28 -1.88
C THR A 18 -15.54 -8.24 -2.87
N HIS A 19 -16.30 -9.23 -3.31
CA HIS A 19 -15.91 -10.03 -4.47
C HIS A 19 -16.23 -9.21 -5.73
N THR A 20 -15.19 -8.81 -6.46
CA THR A 20 -15.36 -8.11 -7.73
C THR A 20 -15.36 -9.15 -8.84
N LEU A 21 -16.50 -9.29 -9.52
CA LEU A 21 -16.61 -10.13 -10.72
C LEU A 21 -16.43 -9.23 -11.94
N PHE A 22 -15.34 -9.41 -12.67
CA PHE A 22 -15.12 -8.73 -13.94
C PHE A 22 -15.75 -9.54 -15.07
N ILE A 23 -16.79 -8.98 -15.70
CA ILE A 23 -17.41 -9.57 -16.89
C ILE A 23 -16.96 -8.75 -18.10
N PRO A 24 -16.22 -9.32 -19.06
CA PRO A 24 -15.79 -8.60 -20.25
C PRO A 24 -16.98 -8.01 -21.01
N THR A 25 -16.83 -6.80 -21.56
CA THR A 25 -17.89 -6.09 -22.29
C THR A 25 -18.48 -6.94 -23.42
N ALA A 26 -17.64 -7.65 -24.17
CA ALA A 26 -18.09 -8.55 -25.24
C ALA A 26 -19.03 -9.67 -24.74
N VAL A 27 -18.84 -10.16 -23.51
CA VAL A 27 -19.70 -11.16 -22.87
C VAL A 27 -21.01 -10.52 -22.43
N MET A 28 -20.96 -9.31 -21.86
CA MET A 28 -22.16 -8.55 -21.52
C MET A 28 -23.03 -8.32 -22.75
N GLU A 29 -22.45 -7.88 -23.87
CA GLU A 29 -23.16 -7.55 -25.10
C GLU A 29 -23.74 -8.76 -25.83
N SER A 30 -23.00 -9.88 -25.87
CA SER A 30 -23.41 -11.06 -26.64
C SER A 30 -24.30 -12.03 -25.86
N ILE A 31 -24.18 -12.05 -24.53
CA ILE A 31 -24.84 -13.06 -23.69
C ILE A 31 -25.83 -12.43 -22.71
N VAL A 32 -25.46 -11.36 -22.02
CA VAL A 32 -26.25 -10.82 -20.89
C VAL A 32 -27.33 -9.85 -21.35
N LEU A 33 -26.95 -8.81 -22.09
CA LEU A 33 -27.85 -7.75 -22.54
C LEU A 33 -28.97 -8.22 -23.49
N PRO A 34 -28.76 -9.18 -24.42
CA PRO A 34 -29.84 -9.66 -25.30
C PRO A 34 -30.95 -10.40 -24.54
N GLY A 35 -30.61 -11.02 -23.41
CA GLY A 35 -31.55 -11.72 -22.53
C GLY A 35 -32.14 -10.84 -21.43
N ALA A 36 -31.65 -9.60 -21.28
CA ALA A 36 -32.08 -8.71 -20.20
C ALA A 36 -33.44 -8.07 -20.55
N PRO A 37 -34.44 -8.16 -19.66
CA PRO A 37 -35.69 -7.43 -19.83
C PRO A 37 -35.46 -5.93 -19.90
N ALA A 38 -36.10 -5.24 -20.86
CA ALA A 38 -35.91 -3.81 -21.07
C ALA A 38 -36.19 -2.93 -19.84
N HIS A 39 -37.04 -3.39 -18.91
CA HIS A 39 -37.36 -2.67 -17.67
C HIS A 39 -36.26 -2.78 -16.59
N LEU A 40 -35.31 -3.71 -16.74
CA LEU A 40 -34.14 -3.83 -15.87
C LEU A 40 -32.93 -3.07 -16.42
N LEU A 41 -33.01 -2.56 -17.65
CA LEU A 41 -31.97 -1.75 -18.25
C LEU A 41 -32.19 -0.27 -17.87
N PRO A 42 -31.15 0.45 -17.44
CA PRO A 42 -31.26 1.89 -17.23
C PRO A 42 -31.60 2.59 -18.55
N ALA A 43 -32.21 3.77 -18.44
CA ALA A 43 -32.44 4.61 -19.61
C ALA A 43 -31.09 4.91 -20.29
N PRO A 44 -31.01 4.84 -21.63
CA PRO A 44 -29.81 5.25 -22.35
C PRO A 44 -29.50 6.72 -22.05
N PHE A 45 -28.25 7.02 -21.74
CA PHE A 45 -27.78 8.40 -21.60
C PHE A 45 -27.92 9.15 -22.93
N THR A 46 -28.33 10.41 -22.86
CA THR A 46 -28.36 11.32 -24.02
C THR A 46 -26.98 11.95 -24.24
N ALA A 47 -26.70 12.40 -25.46
CA ALA A 47 -25.41 13.00 -25.79
C ALA A 47 -25.12 14.27 -24.96
N ASP A 48 -26.14 15.08 -24.68
CA ASP A 48 -26.01 16.30 -23.87
C ASP A 48 -25.69 16.01 -22.39
N GLU A 49 -26.11 14.85 -21.87
CA GLU A 49 -25.79 14.42 -20.49
C GLU A 49 -24.34 13.95 -20.33
N LEU A 50 -23.63 13.69 -21.43
CA LEU A 50 -22.22 13.27 -21.43
C LEU A 50 -21.25 14.46 -21.53
N ASP A 51 -21.71 15.63 -21.96
CA ASP A 51 -20.87 16.83 -22.16
C ASP A 51 -20.79 17.74 -20.91
N HIS A 52 -21.62 17.53 -19.89
CA HIS A 52 -21.53 18.24 -18.61
C HIS A 52 -20.48 17.62 -17.69
N ASP A 53 -19.22 17.78 -18.07
CA ASP A 53 -18.07 17.15 -17.44
C ASP A 53 -16.93 18.18 -17.24
N ASP A 54 -17.31 19.44 -16.95
CA ASP A 54 -16.41 20.56 -16.68
C ASP A 54 -15.79 20.50 -15.26
N ASP A 55 -16.32 19.64 -14.39
CA ASP A 55 -15.85 19.39 -13.02
C ASP A 55 -15.34 17.94 -12.83
N ASP A 56 -14.79 17.31 -13.88
CA ASP A 56 -14.18 15.97 -13.77
C ASP A 56 -12.71 16.04 -13.30
N PRO A 57 -12.38 15.72 -12.03
CA PRO A 57 -11.01 15.67 -11.54
C PRO A 57 -10.15 14.59 -12.22
N LEU A 58 -10.74 13.67 -13.02
CA LEU A 58 -9.99 12.68 -13.79
C LEU A 58 -9.46 13.23 -15.12
N LYS A 59 -10.00 14.34 -15.66
CA LYS A 59 -9.44 15.00 -16.85
C LYS A 59 -8.07 15.63 -16.59
N GLU A 60 -7.79 16.10 -15.38
CA GLU A 60 -6.43 16.51 -14.98
C GLU A 60 -5.46 15.32 -14.84
N GLN A 61 -5.99 14.09 -14.68
CA GLN A 61 -5.19 12.85 -14.63
C GLN A 61 -5.01 12.18 -16.00
N GLY A 62 -5.49 12.82 -17.08
CA GLY A 62 -5.37 12.39 -18.47
C GLY A 62 -3.92 12.23 -18.92
N GLY A 63 -3.35 11.06 -18.64
CA GLY A 63 -1.97 10.71 -18.98
C GLY A 63 -1.30 9.78 -17.97
N LEU A 64 -1.88 9.58 -16.79
CA LEU A 64 -1.22 8.84 -15.72
C LEU A 64 -1.07 7.34 -16.02
N GLY A 65 -2.09 6.73 -16.61
CA GLY A 65 -2.02 5.36 -17.14
C GLY A 65 -1.02 5.20 -18.30
N THR A 66 -0.77 6.29 -19.05
CA THR A 66 0.22 6.31 -20.14
C THR A 66 1.66 6.37 -19.60
N ARG A 67 1.90 7.05 -18.48
CA ARG A 67 3.25 7.21 -17.90
C ARG A 67 3.73 5.98 -17.11
N VAL A 68 2.81 5.28 -16.43
CA VAL A 68 3.16 4.11 -15.61
C VAL A 68 3.11 2.80 -16.42
N GLY A 69 2.39 2.78 -17.55
CA GLY A 69 2.27 1.62 -18.43
C GLY A 69 1.28 0.56 -17.91
N PRO A 70 0.65 -0.23 -18.81
CA PRO A 70 -0.43 -1.15 -18.43
C PRO A 70 0.03 -2.32 -17.56
N GLU A 71 1.23 -2.86 -17.79
CA GLU A 71 1.77 -4.00 -17.02
C GLU A 71 2.01 -3.63 -15.55
N LEU A 72 2.58 -2.44 -15.31
CA LEU A 72 2.82 -1.95 -13.95
C LEU A 72 1.49 -1.63 -13.26
N LEU A 73 0.52 -1.06 -13.99
CA LEU A 73 -0.82 -0.81 -13.45
C LEU A 73 -1.52 -2.11 -13.03
N GLU A 74 -1.45 -3.15 -13.86
CA GLU A 74 -1.98 -4.48 -13.55
C GLU A 74 -1.27 -5.06 -12.31
N PHE A 75 0.05 -4.96 -12.24
CA PHE A 75 0.84 -5.42 -11.10
C PHE A 75 0.44 -4.73 -9.79
N LEU A 76 0.32 -3.39 -9.78
CA LEU A 76 -0.09 -2.63 -8.60
C LEU A 76 -1.52 -3.00 -8.16
N THR A 77 -2.41 -3.26 -9.13
CA THR A 77 -3.80 -3.64 -8.89
C THR A 77 -3.90 -5.04 -8.30
N ALA A 78 -3.25 -6.03 -8.94
CA ALA A 78 -3.27 -7.43 -8.53
C ALA A 78 -2.76 -7.63 -7.09
N ASN A 79 -1.75 -6.84 -6.71
CA ASN A 79 -1.17 -6.88 -5.36
C ASN A 79 -1.83 -5.90 -4.37
N ARG A 80 -2.86 -5.15 -4.78
CA ARG A 80 -3.58 -4.17 -3.94
C ARG A 80 -2.65 -3.12 -3.31
N PHE A 81 -1.64 -2.66 -4.05
CA PHE A 81 -0.68 -1.68 -3.55
C PHE A 81 -1.24 -0.25 -3.49
N PHE A 82 -2.34 0.02 -4.19
CA PHE A 82 -3.12 1.26 -4.09
C PHE A 82 -3.64 1.58 -2.69
N ASN A 83 -3.68 0.59 -1.78
CA ASN A 83 -4.07 0.83 -0.40
C ASN A 83 -2.94 1.52 0.40
N GLY A 84 -1.70 1.51 -0.09
CA GLY A 84 -0.54 2.03 0.64
C GLY A 84 -0.31 3.52 0.46
N THR A 85 -0.25 4.26 1.56
CA THR A 85 0.09 5.70 1.58
C THR A 85 1.59 5.95 1.73
N ALA A 86 2.36 4.95 2.16
CA ALA A 86 3.80 5.01 2.30
C ALA A 86 4.46 3.67 1.90
N THR A 87 4.11 3.18 0.71
CA THR A 87 4.65 1.95 0.14
C THR A 87 6.14 2.10 -0.15
N MET A 88 6.95 1.11 0.23
CA MET A 88 8.37 1.11 -0.10
C MET A 88 8.57 0.56 -1.52
N VAL A 89 8.90 1.44 -2.45
CA VAL A 89 9.16 1.11 -3.85
C VAL A 89 10.66 1.15 -4.11
N ILE A 90 11.16 0.15 -4.82
CA ILE A 90 12.57 0.00 -5.21
C ILE A 90 12.66 -0.04 -6.73
N ASP A 91 13.51 0.82 -7.28
CA ASP A 91 13.90 0.86 -8.67
C ASP A 91 15.09 -0.07 -8.91
N LEU A 92 14.83 -1.21 -9.52
CA LEU A 92 15.77 -2.28 -9.77
C LEU A 92 16.85 -1.91 -10.79
N GLU A 93 16.64 -0.92 -11.65
CA GLU A 93 17.67 -0.43 -12.57
C GLU A 93 18.74 0.39 -11.84
N ARG A 94 18.39 0.98 -10.69
CA ARG A 94 19.31 1.78 -9.85
C ARG A 94 19.80 1.02 -8.63
N CYS A 95 19.09 -0.02 -8.19
CA CYS A 95 19.42 -0.77 -6.99
C CYS A 95 20.61 -1.73 -7.21
N THR A 96 21.76 -1.40 -6.64
CA THR A 96 22.96 -2.25 -6.65
C THR A 96 22.95 -3.37 -5.62
N ARG A 97 21.88 -3.47 -4.81
CA ARG A 97 21.73 -4.47 -3.74
C ARG A 97 22.85 -4.40 -2.67
N CYS A 98 23.36 -3.21 -2.38
CA CYS A 98 24.40 -2.99 -1.36
C CYS A 98 23.94 -3.26 0.10
N ASP A 99 22.63 -3.34 0.34
CA ASP A 99 21.97 -3.50 1.64
C ASP A 99 22.11 -2.33 2.64
N ASP A 100 22.54 -1.15 2.17
CA ASP A 100 22.67 0.04 3.04
C ASP A 100 21.33 0.49 3.64
N CYS A 101 20.24 0.36 2.88
CA CYS A 101 18.90 0.66 3.39
C CYS A 101 18.48 -0.28 4.53
N VAL A 102 18.89 -1.55 4.48
CA VAL A 102 18.60 -2.55 5.52
C VAL A 102 19.45 -2.26 6.75
N ARG A 103 20.76 -2.02 6.58
CA ARG A 103 21.68 -1.69 7.67
C ARG A 103 21.27 -0.40 8.39
N ALA A 104 20.87 0.63 7.64
CA ALA A 104 20.42 1.90 8.21
C ALA A 104 19.13 1.73 9.03
N CYS A 105 18.17 0.95 8.52
CA CYS A 105 16.96 0.64 9.26
C CYS A 105 17.26 -0.13 10.55
N ALA A 106 18.10 -1.17 10.47
CA ALA A 106 18.53 -1.93 11.64
C ALA A 106 19.24 -1.02 12.67
N GLY A 107 20.18 -0.19 12.24
CA GLY A 107 20.92 0.73 13.11
C GLY A 107 20.03 1.79 13.78
N THR A 108 18.91 2.17 13.16
CA THR A 108 17.92 3.10 13.72
C THR A 108 16.99 2.42 14.74
N HIS A 109 16.91 1.09 14.72
CA HIS A 109 15.93 0.33 15.48
C HIS A 109 16.59 -0.85 16.21
N ASP A 110 17.64 -0.61 16.98
CA ASP A 110 18.25 -1.60 17.88
C ASP A 110 18.62 -2.93 17.20
N ASN A 111 19.21 -2.82 16.01
CA ASN A 111 19.59 -3.94 15.14
C ASN A 111 18.39 -4.79 14.64
N ASN A 112 17.18 -4.21 14.63
CA ASN A 112 15.96 -4.84 14.15
C ASN A 112 15.45 -4.16 12.87
N PRO A 113 15.88 -4.59 11.67
CA PRO A 113 15.38 -4.04 10.42
C PRO A 113 13.87 -4.33 10.29
N ARG A 114 13.08 -3.27 10.11
CA ARG A 114 11.61 -3.32 10.14
C ARG A 114 10.97 -3.53 8.75
N PHE A 115 11.72 -4.08 7.80
CA PHE A 115 11.26 -4.49 6.47
C PHE A 115 12.17 -5.57 5.88
N LEU A 116 11.69 -6.28 4.85
CA LEU A 116 12.56 -7.04 3.93
C LEU A 116 12.66 -6.30 2.61
N ARG A 117 13.88 -6.17 2.09
CA ARG A 117 14.13 -5.52 0.79
C ARG A 117 13.43 -6.22 -0.38
N HIS A 118 13.18 -7.52 -0.25
CA HIS A 118 12.55 -8.31 -1.30
C HIS A 118 11.02 -8.23 -1.24
N GLY A 119 10.39 -8.40 -2.40
CA GLY A 119 8.95 -8.53 -2.56
C GLY A 119 8.57 -8.64 -4.04
N PRO A 120 7.28 -8.61 -4.37
CA PRO A 120 6.79 -8.68 -5.75
C PRO A 120 7.43 -7.61 -6.64
N SER A 121 7.62 -7.93 -7.92
CA SER A 121 8.21 -7.01 -8.89
C SER A 121 7.57 -7.13 -10.26
N ALA A 122 7.52 -6.01 -10.99
CA ALA A 122 7.15 -5.92 -12.39
C ALA A 122 8.12 -4.97 -13.10
N GLY A 123 8.80 -5.47 -14.15
CA GLY A 123 9.85 -4.73 -14.84
C GLY A 123 10.93 -4.24 -13.87
N ARG A 124 11.22 -2.93 -13.89
CA ARG A 124 12.18 -2.29 -12.98
C ARG A 124 11.63 -1.96 -11.60
N VAL A 125 10.34 -2.17 -11.33
CA VAL A 125 9.72 -1.80 -10.05
C VAL A 125 9.61 -3.04 -9.14
N GLN A 126 10.12 -2.93 -7.92
CA GLN A 126 9.90 -3.88 -6.84
C GLN A 126 9.21 -3.18 -5.66
N VAL A 127 8.19 -3.80 -5.10
CA VAL A 127 7.59 -3.36 -3.83
C VAL A 127 8.15 -4.24 -2.73
N ALA A 128 8.94 -3.63 -1.84
CA ALA A 128 9.57 -4.34 -0.73
C ALA A 128 8.53 -4.71 0.33
N GLN A 129 8.74 -5.82 1.03
CA GLN A 129 7.89 -6.24 2.15
C GLN A 129 8.13 -5.34 3.37
N ALA A 130 7.43 -4.21 3.38
CA ALA A 130 7.45 -3.20 4.41
C ALA A 130 6.02 -2.74 4.72
N CYS A 131 5.79 -2.16 5.91
CA CYS A 131 4.48 -1.60 6.22
C CYS A 131 4.17 -0.47 5.23
N MET A 132 3.01 -0.50 4.59
CA MET A 132 2.57 0.50 3.62
C MET A 132 1.74 1.64 4.23
N HIS A 133 1.51 1.60 5.56
CA HIS A 133 0.73 2.61 6.29
C HIS A 133 -0.69 2.79 5.75
N CYS A 134 -1.32 1.67 5.37
CA CYS A 134 -2.51 1.63 4.54
C CYS A 134 -3.62 2.65 4.88
N THR A 135 -4.33 3.10 3.85
CA THR A 135 -5.57 3.89 3.97
C THR A 135 -6.66 3.14 4.71
N ASP A 136 -6.74 1.82 4.51
CA ASP A 136 -7.65 0.94 5.25
C ASP A 136 -6.85 -0.21 5.92
N PRO A 137 -6.30 0.02 7.12
CA PRO A 137 -5.39 -0.89 7.78
C PRO A 137 -6.16 -1.97 8.54
N VAL A 138 -6.39 -3.09 7.88
CA VAL A 138 -7.03 -4.26 8.51
C VAL A 138 -6.30 -4.72 9.77
N CYS A 139 -4.98 -4.54 9.85
CA CYS A 139 -4.19 -4.89 11.02
C CYS A 139 -4.54 -4.11 12.31
N MET A 140 -5.25 -2.98 12.20
CA MET A 140 -5.79 -2.26 13.36
C MET A 140 -7.02 -2.97 13.96
N ILE A 141 -7.73 -3.76 13.17
CA ILE A 141 -8.98 -4.41 13.58
C ILE A 141 -8.64 -5.57 14.53
N GLY A 142 -9.27 -5.58 15.70
CA GLY A 142 -9.13 -6.66 16.67
C GLY A 142 -7.88 -6.57 17.55
N CYS A 143 -7.17 -5.44 17.59
CA CYS A 143 -6.20 -5.19 18.65
C CYS A 143 -6.94 -4.94 19.98
N PRO A 144 -6.82 -5.85 20.98
CA PRO A 144 -7.64 -5.74 22.21
C PRO A 144 -7.25 -4.55 23.10
N THR A 145 -6.02 -4.03 22.96
CA THR A 145 -5.51 -2.92 23.74
C THR A 145 -5.48 -1.59 22.99
N GLY A 146 -5.84 -1.59 21.69
CA GLY A 146 -5.66 -0.42 20.83
C GLY A 146 -4.19 -0.04 20.58
N ALA A 147 -3.23 -0.95 20.81
CA ALA A 147 -1.81 -0.66 20.63
C ALA A 147 -1.47 -0.22 19.20
N ILE A 148 -2.05 -0.87 18.19
CA ILE A 148 -1.94 -0.44 16.80
C ILE A 148 -3.07 0.53 16.46
N HIS A 149 -2.72 1.74 16.03
CA HIS A 149 -3.68 2.83 15.83
C HIS A 149 -3.17 3.83 14.78
N ARG A 150 -4.03 4.76 14.36
CA ARG A 150 -3.61 5.93 13.58
C ARG A 150 -3.10 7.02 14.51
N GLU A 151 -1.91 7.50 14.23
CA GLU A 151 -1.34 8.69 14.84
C GLU A 151 -2.13 9.93 14.39
N ALA A 152 -2.26 10.93 15.28
CA ALA A 152 -3.23 12.01 15.12
C ALA A 152 -2.80 13.10 14.14
N ALA A 153 -1.50 13.34 13.99
CA ALA A 153 -0.99 14.42 13.15
C ALA A 153 -1.02 14.06 11.66
N GLU A 154 -0.44 12.91 11.30
CA GLU A 154 -0.21 12.54 9.90
C GLU A 154 -1.08 11.35 9.44
N GLY A 155 -1.84 10.75 10.36
CA GLY A 155 -2.68 9.60 10.06
C GLY A 155 -1.90 8.30 9.86
N ASN A 156 -0.60 8.29 10.17
CA ASN A 156 0.25 7.12 10.03
C ASN A 156 -0.18 5.99 10.96
N VAL A 157 -0.19 4.76 10.45
CA VAL A 157 -0.45 3.57 11.29
C VAL A 157 0.78 3.32 12.15
N VAL A 158 0.66 3.31 13.47
CA VAL A 158 1.77 3.12 14.43
C VAL A 158 1.43 2.03 15.43
N ILE A 159 2.45 1.45 16.07
CA ILE A 159 2.28 0.49 17.17
C ILE A 159 2.88 1.12 18.43
N ASN A 160 2.03 1.38 19.43
CA ASN A 160 2.49 1.75 20.76
C ASN A 160 3.04 0.50 21.47
N GLN A 161 4.35 0.48 21.67
CA GLN A 161 5.04 -0.64 22.31
C GLN A 161 4.68 -0.77 23.79
N SER A 162 4.23 0.27 24.49
CA SER A 162 3.88 0.19 25.91
C SER A 162 2.57 -0.55 26.14
N THR A 163 1.62 -0.46 25.21
CA THR A 163 0.30 -1.13 25.30
C THR A 163 0.21 -2.41 24.46
N CYS A 164 1.25 -2.74 23.69
CA CYS A 164 1.32 -3.99 22.93
C CYS A 164 1.58 -5.18 23.86
N ILE A 165 0.61 -6.10 23.92
CA ILE A 165 0.67 -7.33 24.74
C ILE A 165 1.17 -8.56 23.99
N GLY A 166 1.62 -8.41 22.73
CA GLY A 166 2.18 -9.53 21.99
C GLY A 166 1.19 -10.56 21.42
N CYS A 167 -0.11 -10.26 21.36
CA CYS A 167 -1.15 -11.23 20.97
C CYS A 167 -1.12 -11.67 19.48
N SER A 168 -0.23 -11.10 18.66
CA SER A 168 -0.02 -11.43 17.24
C SER A 168 -1.20 -11.19 16.29
N THR A 169 -2.35 -10.69 16.77
CA THR A 169 -3.54 -10.45 15.92
C THR A 169 -3.23 -9.53 14.73
N CYS A 170 -2.54 -8.41 14.95
CA CYS A 170 -2.17 -7.48 13.88
C CYS A 170 -1.22 -8.11 12.87
N SER A 171 -0.28 -8.95 13.33
CA SER A 171 0.66 -9.69 12.48
C SER A 171 -0.07 -10.63 11.55
N ASN A 172 -1.00 -11.42 12.09
CA ASN A 172 -1.77 -12.41 11.33
C ASN A 172 -2.75 -11.78 10.33
N GLN A 173 -3.18 -10.54 10.57
CA GLN A 173 -4.12 -9.84 9.71
C GLN A 173 -3.45 -9.02 8.61
N CYS A 174 -2.13 -8.76 8.67
CA CYS A 174 -1.48 -7.93 7.66
C CYS A 174 -1.38 -8.70 6.33
N PRO A 175 -2.06 -8.27 5.26
CA PRO A 175 -2.06 -9.01 3.99
C PRO A 175 -0.72 -8.89 3.24
N TYR A 176 0.18 -8.04 3.73
CA TYR A 176 1.52 -7.79 3.17
C TYR A 176 2.63 -8.34 4.07
N GLU A 177 2.28 -9.09 5.12
CA GLU A 177 3.23 -9.71 6.05
C GLU A 177 4.28 -8.71 6.60
N ALA A 178 3.86 -7.46 6.78
CA ALA A 178 4.74 -6.35 7.09
C ALA A 178 4.95 -6.11 8.60
N ILE A 179 4.28 -6.91 9.42
CA ILE A 179 4.35 -6.86 10.88
C ILE A 179 5.01 -8.16 11.34
N ARG A 180 5.97 -8.05 12.26
CA ARG A 180 6.73 -9.17 12.81
C ARG A 180 6.59 -9.20 14.32
N MET A 181 6.61 -10.40 14.89
CA MET A 181 6.74 -10.56 16.33
C MET A 181 8.22 -10.70 16.66
N VAL A 182 8.74 -9.84 17.53
CA VAL A 182 10.14 -9.81 17.95
C VAL A 182 10.24 -9.81 19.46
N GLU A 183 11.34 -10.36 19.98
CA GLU A 183 11.67 -10.27 21.39
C GLU A 183 11.85 -8.80 21.78
N ALA A 184 11.05 -8.35 22.74
CA ALA A 184 11.08 -6.98 23.21
C ALA A 184 12.38 -6.71 23.96
N ARG A 185 12.94 -5.52 23.75
CA ARG A 185 14.11 -5.01 24.46
C ARG A 185 13.74 -3.79 25.29
N ASP A 186 14.40 -3.61 26.42
CA ASP A 186 14.33 -2.38 27.22
C ASP A 186 15.29 -1.31 26.69
N GLY A 187 15.32 -0.14 27.36
CA GLY A 187 16.18 0.98 26.96
C GLY A 187 17.68 0.71 27.11
N GLU A 188 18.07 -0.38 27.79
CA GLU A 188 19.47 -0.83 27.93
C GLU A 188 19.81 -1.93 26.91
N GLY A 189 18.82 -2.35 26.11
CA GLY A 189 18.95 -3.39 25.09
C GLY A 189 18.78 -4.82 25.61
N ALA A 190 18.48 -5.00 26.89
CA ALA A 190 18.23 -6.31 27.48
C ALA A 190 16.82 -6.83 27.12
N PHE A 191 16.66 -8.15 27.03
CA PHE A 191 15.37 -8.74 26.72
C PHE A 191 14.38 -8.53 27.86
N VAL A 192 13.19 -8.03 27.54
CA VAL A 192 12.08 -7.95 28.49
C VAL A 192 11.49 -9.35 28.65
N THR A 193 11.46 -9.87 29.88
CA THR A 193 10.97 -11.23 30.15
C THR A 193 9.69 -11.26 30.97
N ASP A 194 8.96 -12.37 30.89
CA ASP A 194 7.86 -12.70 31.80
C ASP A 194 8.38 -13.21 33.16
N ASN A 195 7.44 -13.64 34.02
CA ASN A 195 7.75 -14.18 35.35
C ASN A 195 8.56 -15.49 35.31
N GLU A 196 8.54 -16.19 34.18
CA GLU A 196 9.29 -17.42 33.94
C GLU A 196 10.63 -17.17 33.21
N MET A 197 11.07 -15.90 33.12
CA MET A 197 12.29 -15.46 32.42
C MET A 197 12.27 -15.74 30.90
N ARG A 198 11.10 -15.86 30.28
CA ARG A 198 10.98 -16.02 28.81
C ARG A 198 10.85 -14.65 28.15
N PRO A 199 11.54 -14.38 27.02
CA PRO A 199 11.40 -13.13 26.30
C PRO A 199 9.95 -12.87 25.87
N ILE A 200 9.45 -11.67 26.15
CA ILE A 200 8.13 -11.21 25.72
C ILE A 200 8.21 -10.81 24.25
N LEU A 201 7.31 -11.34 23.43
CA LEU A 201 7.19 -10.94 22.03
C LEU A 201 6.32 -9.68 21.91
N LYS A 202 6.78 -8.71 21.11
CA LYS A 202 6.00 -7.54 20.71
C LYS A 202 5.97 -7.38 19.20
N ALA A 203 4.89 -6.78 18.71
CA ALA A 203 4.72 -6.53 17.29
C ALA A 203 5.59 -5.33 16.87
N THR A 204 6.40 -5.52 15.84
CA THR A 204 7.20 -4.48 15.19
C THR A 204 6.83 -4.38 13.72
N LYS A 205 6.94 -3.17 13.17
CA LYS A 205 6.75 -2.86 11.76
C LYS A 205 7.45 -1.55 11.46
N CYS A 206 7.68 -1.25 10.18
CA CYS A 206 8.13 0.08 9.80
C CYS A 206 7.20 1.15 10.39
N ASP A 207 7.79 2.17 11.00
CA ASP A 207 7.15 3.33 11.63
C ASP A 207 7.50 4.63 10.90
N LEU A 208 7.98 4.53 9.66
CA LEU A 208 8.51 5.64 8.82
C LEU A 208 9.63 6.44 9.50
N CYS A 209 10.24 5.89 10.55
CA CYS A 209 11.19 6.61 11.38
C CYS A 209 10.61 7.97 11.85
N LEU A 210 9.34 8.02 12.26
CA LEU A 210 8.65 9.26 12.66
C LEU A 210 9.38 10.07 13.73
N GLU A 211 10.15 9.40 14.59
CA GLU A 211 10.95 10.05 15.64
C GLU A 211 12.28 10.62 15.13
N GLN A 212 12.64 10.37 13.87
CA GLN A 212 13.87 10.85 13.25
C GLN A 212 13.61 12.12 12.43
N PRO A 213 14.27 13.25 12.72
CA PRO A 213 14.06 14.51 12.00
C PRO A 213 14.29 14.42 10.48
N GLY A 214 15.12 13.48 10.02
CA GLY A 214 15.38 13.28 8.59
C GLY A 214 14.38 12.37 7.88
N GLY A 215 13.36 11.84 8.56
CA GLY A 215 12.40 10.86 8.03
C GLY A 215 12.96 9.42 7.96
N PRO A 216 12.55 8.61 6.97
CA PRO A 216 12.97 7.21 6.84
C PRO A 216 14.49 7.03 6.61
N ALA A 217 15.16 6.37 7.55
CA ALA A 217 16.60 6.11 7.45
C ALA A 217 16.97 5.25 6.23
N CYS A 218 16.08 4.32 5.84
CA CYS A 218 16.27 3.44 4.69
C CYS A 218 16.31 4.18 3.35
N GLU A 219 15.55 5.27 3.20
CA GLU A 219 15.58 6.11 1.99
C GLU A 219 16.86 6.92 1.94
N ARG A 220 17.17 7.66 3.02
CA ARG A 220 18.38 8.50 3.10
C ARG A 220 19.68 7.73 2.91
N ALA A 221 19.70 6.46 3.31
CA ALA A 221 20.88 5.63 3.22
C ALA A 221 21.13 5.06 1.82
N CYS A 222 20.20 5.18 0.87
CA CYS A 222 20.39 4.62 -0.47
C CYS A 222 21.34 5.52 -1.31
N PRO A 223 22.58 5.09 -1.63
CA PRO A 223 23.51 5.93 -2.37
C PRO A 223 23.16 6.09 -3.86
N HIS A 224 22.18 5.32 -4.34
CA HIS A 224 21.72 5.32 -5.73
C HIS A 224 20.33 5.93 -5.90
N ASP A 225 19.74 6.45 -4.82
CA ASP A 225 18.36 6.96 -4.78
C ASP A 225 17.38 5.92 -5.37
N ALA A 226 17.61 4.64 -5.09
CA ALA A 226 16.87 3.53 -5.69
C ALA A 226 15.65 3.09 -4.87
N LEU A 227 15.44 3.63 -3.67
CA LEU A 227 14.37 3.23 -2.75
C LEU A 227 13.66 4.48 -2.25
N LYS A 228 12.32 4.49 -2.36
CA LYS A 228 11.49 5.61 -1.91
C LYS A 228 10.22 5.15 -1.22
N ARG A 229 9.73 5.90 -0.23
CA ARG A 229 8.38 5.76 0.32
C ARG A 229 7.43 6.58 -0.51
N MET A 230 6.38 5.95 -1.03
CA MET A 230 5.47 6.58 -1.98
C MET A 230 4.02 6.35 -1.60
N ASN A 231 3.21 7.37 -1.84
CA ASN A 231 1.77 7.21 -1.77
C ASN A 231 1.24 6.64 -3.08
N LEU A 232 0.92 5.34 -3.09
CA LEU A 232 0.41 4.68 -4.29
C LEU A 232 -1.09 4.86 -4.51
N THR A 233 -1.79 5.63 -3.66
CA THR A 233 -3.12 6.14 -4.01
C THR A 233 -3.04 7.19 -5.11
N ASN A 234 -1.87 7.80 -5.32
CA ASN A 234 -1.61 8.76 -6.39
C ASN A 234 -0.36 8.35 -7.19
N LEU A 235 -0.56 7.85 -8.40
CA LEU A 235 0.56 7.36 -9.22
C LEU A 235 1.41 8.47 -9.86
N GLY A 236 1.04 9.75 -9.73
CA GLY A 236 1.80 10.88 -10.30
C GLY A 236 3.23 10.90 -9.81
N GLU A 237 3.41 10.77 -8.49
CA GLU A 237 4.73 10.74 -7.87
C GLU A 237 5.56 9.53 -8.33
N LEU A 238 4.91 8.37 -8.53
CA LEU A 238 5.58 7.17 -9.01
C LEU A 238 6.10 7.37 -10.44
N ALA A 239 5.27 7.91 -11.33
CA ALA A 239 5.64 8.16 -12.72
C ALA A 239 6.84 9.12 -12.81
N GLU A 240 6.75 10.29 -12.15
CA GLU A 240 7.81 11.30 -12.17
C GLU A 240 9.12 10.76 -11.59
N TRP A 241 9.05 9.96 -10.53
CA TRP A 241 10.24 9.34 -9.97
C TRP A 241 10.87 8.36 -10.96
N LEU A 242 10.11 7.48 -11.61
CA LEU A 242 10.66 6.49 -12.54
C LEU A 242 11.32 7.10 -13.79
N GLU A 243 10.90 8.31 -14.20
CA GLU A 243 11.44 9.04 -15.35
C GLU A 243 12.75 9.81 -15.06
N ARG A 244 13.23 9.83 -13.81
CA ARG A 244 14.42 10.60 -13.37
C ARG A 244 15.77 10.00 -13.80
#